data_AF-A0A9D6PY86-F1
#
_entry.id   AF-A0A9D6PY86-F1
#
_cell.length_a   1.000
_cell.length_b   1.000
_cell.length_c   1.000
_cell.angle_alpha   90.00
_cell.angle_beta   90.00
_cell.angle_gamma   90.00
#
_symmetry.space_group_name_H-M   'P 1'
#
loop_
_entity.id
_entity.type
_entity.pdbx_description
1 polymer ?
#
loop_
_entity_poly.entity_id
_entity_poly.type
_entity_poly.pdbx_seq_one_letter_code
_entity_poly.pdbx_strand_id
1 'polypeptide(L)'
;MSSERRDVRAPDFTLLELDPRDVIDGVMVDAGYQSEDAPSAGSMREQCPYCSGVALQLILRYRYVKRTHLFCTCCTRCYDALYPDGTSALALGAMSLV
;
A
#
# COMPACT_ATOMS: atom_id res chain seq x y z
N MET A 1 14.11 20.68 -17.36
CA MET A 1 13.24 19.50 -17.22
C MET A 1 12.56 19.60 -15.86
N SER A 2 11.30 20.05 -15.81
CA SER A 2 10.56 20.13 -14.54
C SER A 2 9.07 20.01 -14.85
N SER A 3 8.58 18.77 -14.87
CA SER A 3 7.14 18.50 -14.79
C SER A 3 6.81 18.12 -13.35
N GLU A 4 6.95 19.08 -12.43
CA GLU A 4 6.28 18.99 -11.13
C GLU A 4 4.83 19.41 -11.31
N ARG A 5 3.99 18.48 -11.79
CA ARG A 5 2.54 18.60 -11.61
C ARG A 5 2.24 18.35 -10.14
N ARG A 6 2.53 19.34 -9.29
CA ARG A 6 2.07 19.39 -7.90
C ARG A 6 0.56 19.62 -7.94
N ASP A 7 -0.22 18.56 -7.82
CA ASP A 7 -1.62 18.73 -7.50
C ASP A 7 -1.76 18.97 -6.00
N VAL A 8 -2.12 20.21 -5.65
CA VAL A 8 -2.39 20.63 -4.26
C VAL A 8 -3.71 20.06 -3.76
N ARG A 9 -4.47 19.35 -4.61
CA ARG A 9 -5.80 18.81 -4.34
C ARG A 9 -5.84 17.29 -4.22
N ALA A 10 -4.68 16.62 -4.09
CA ALA A 10 -4.68 15.18 -3.83
C ALA A 10 -5.52 14.91 -2.56
N PRO A 11 -6.54 14.06 -2.63
CA PRO A 11 -7.46 13.85 -1.52
C PRO A 11 -6.73 13.25 -0.32
N ASP A 12 -7.17 13.63 0.88
CA ASP A 12 -6.68 13.02 2.11
C ASP A 12 -7.13 11.56 2.16
N PHE A 13 -6.17 10.64 2.15
CA PHE A 13 -6.43 9.21 2.29
C PHE A 13 -6.41 8.81 3.77
N THR A 14 -7.30 7.89 4.14
CA THR A 14 -7.19 7.17 5.41
C THR A 14 -6.49 5.84 5.18
N LEU A 15 -5.48 5.52 6.00
CA LEU A 15 -4.82 4.22 5.96
C LEU A 15 -5.64 3.18 6.71
N LEU A 16 -5.97 2.07 6.03
CA LEU A 16 -6.57 0.89 6.66
C LEU A 16 -5.53 -0.22 6.72
N GLU A 17 -5.20 -0.70 7.92
CA GLU A 17 -4.30 -1.84 8.11
C GLU A 17 -4.95 -3.12 7.54
N LEU A 18 -4.18 -3.87 6.75
CA LEU A 18 -4.59 -5.10 6.08
C LEU A 18 -3.90 -6.30 6.72
N ASP A 19 -4.58 -7.44 6.72
CA ASP A 19 -3.95 -8.71 7.03
C ASP A 19 -2.95 -9.07 5.90
N PRO A 20 -1.67 -9.36 6.22
CA PRO A 20 -0.69 -9.79 5.22
C PRO A 20 -1.16 -10.98 4.38
N ARG A 21 -1.97 -11.88 4.96
CA ARG A 21 -2.51 -13.06 4.28
C ARG A 21 -3.48 -12.70 3.16
N ASP A 22 -4.10 -11.52 3.21
CA ASP A 22 -5.04 -11.05 2.20
C ASP A 22 -4.36 -10.31 1.04
N VAL A 23 -3.08 -9.93 1.20
CA VAL A 23 -2.37 -9.11 0.21
C VAL A 23 -1.27 -9.85 -0.55
N ILE A 24 -0.67 -10.88 0.04
CA ILE A 24 0.42 -11.64 -0.59
C ILE A 24 0.37 -13.13 -0.18
N ASP A 25 0.71 -14.02 -1.10
CA ASP A 25 0.89 -15.44 -0.82
C ASP A 25 2.14 -15.68 0.03
N GLY A 26 2.04 -16.62 0.96
CA GLY A 26 3.06 -16.88 1.95
C GLY A 26 2.69 -18.07 2.83
N VAL A 27 3.52 -18.33 3.83
CA VAL A 27 3.39 -19.45 4.75
C VAL A 27 3.42 -18.94 6.19
N MET A 28 2.61 -19.57 7.05
CA MET A 28 2.71 -19.36 8.50
C MET A 28 3.88 -20.18 9.04
N VAL A 29 4.82 -19.51 9.67
CA VAL A 29 5.91 -20.10 10.45
C VAL A 29 5.83 -19.61 11.89
N ASP A 30 6.66 -20.17 12.79
CA ASP A 30 6.65 -19.80 14.21
C ASP A 30 6.91 -18.31 14.45
N ALA A 31 7.67 -17.66 13.56
CA ALA A 31 7.98 -16.23 13.61
C ALA A 31 6.90 -15.32 12.99
N GLY A 32 5.80 -15.90 12.48
CA GLY A 32 4.71 -15.17 11.84
C GLY A 32 4.48 -15.55 10.38
N TYR A 33 3.79 -14.68 9.63
CA TYR A 33 3.53 -14.89 8.21
C TYR A 33 4.73 -14.42 7.38
N GLN A 34 5.28 -15.30 6.56
CA GLN A 34 6.39 -14.99 5.64
C GLN A 34 5.96 -15.19 4.20
N SER A 35 6.34 -14.24 3.35
CA SER A 35 6.12 -14.29 1.90
C SER A 35 7.43 -14.15 1.15
N GLU A 36 7.42 -14.46 -0.14
CA GLU A 36 8.49 -14.08 -1.05
C GLU A 36 8.59 -12.54 -1.16
N ASP A 37 9.75 -12.05 -1.57
CA ASP A 37 9.99 -10.63 -1.80
C ASP A 37 9.09 -10.09 -2.91
N ALA A 38 8.38 -9.00 -2.62
CA ALA A 38 7.58 -8.26 -3.60
C ALA A 38 8.28 -6.95 -3.98
N PRO A 39 8.58 -6.70 -5.27
CA PRO A 39 9.25 -5.47 -5.68
C PRO A 39 8.36 -4.25 -5.46
N SER A 40 8.95 -3.21 -4.87
CA SER A 40 8.31 -1.89 -4.73
C SER A 40 8.25 -1.17 -6.07
N ALA A 41 7.11 -0.56 -6.36
CA ALA A 41 6.92 0.36 -7.48
C ALA A 41 7.28 1.81 -7.13
N GLY A 42 7.56 2.11 -5.86
CA GLY A 42 7.98 3.43 -5.40
C GLY A 42 7.59 3.73 -3.96
N SER A 43 8.20 4.77 -3.41
CA SER A 43 7.84 5.33 -2.09
C SER A 43 6.67 6.28 -2.23
N MET A 44 5.69 6.15 -1.34
CA MET A 44 4.53 7.03 -1.28
C MET A 44 4.75 8.16 -0.28
N ARG A 45 3.83 9.13 -0.23
CA ARG A 45 3.89 10.25 0.73
C ARG A 45 3.42 9.81 2.11
N GLU A 46 2.52 8.85 2.15
CA GLU A 46 1.95 8.27 3.35
C GLU A 46 3.04 7.60 4.17
N GLN A 47 3.02 7.87 5.47
CA GLN A 47 3.97 7.31 6.42
C GLN A 47 3.30 6.22 7.24
N CYS A 48 4.10 5.25 7.66
CA CYS A 48 3.65 4.21 8.58
C CYS A 48 3.19 4.85 9.91
N PRO A 49 1.95 4.60 10.36
CA PRO A 49 1.45 5.16 11.63
C PRO A 49 2.25 4.74 12.87
N TYR A 50 2.99 3.63 12.77
CA TYR A 50 3.75 3.05 13.89
C TYR A 50 5.26 3.28 13.79
N CYS A 51 5.76 3.76 12.65
CA CYS A 51 7.19 3.95 12.42
C CYS A 51 7.46 5.40 12.03
N SER A 52 8.04 6.16 12.96
CA SER A 52 8.31 7.59 12.79
C SER A 52 9.11 7.88 11.51
N GLY A 53 8.51 8.63 10.59
CA GLY A 53 9.18 9.11 9.36
C GLY A 53 9.36 8.06 8.27
N VAL A 54 8.79 6.85 8.41
CA VAL A 54 8.98 5.79 7.41
C VAL A 54 7.90 5.90 6.34
N ALA A 55 8.32 6.30 5.13
CA ALA A 55 7.45 6.32 3.95
C ALA A 55 7.06 4.89 3.53
N LEU A 56 5.76 4.69 3.28
CA LEU A 56 5.25 3.41 2.82
C LEU A 56 5.64 3.16 1.36
N GLN A 57 5.87 1.89 1.01
CA GLN A 57 6.18 1.45 -0.35
C GLN A 57 4.93 0.95 -1.05
N LEU A 58 4.73 1.34 -2.31
CA LEU A 58 3.64 0.80 -3.14
C LEU A 58 4.05 -0.55 -3.71
N ILE A 59 3.29 -1.59 -3.36
CA ILE A 59 3.45 -2.94 -3.93
C ILE A 59 2.32 -3.17 -4.91
N LEU A 60 2.67 -3.43 -6.18
CA LEU A 60 1.69 -3.71 -7.23
C LEU A 60 1.35 -5.19 -7.30
N ARG A 61 0.14 -5.49 -7.78
CA ARG A 61 -0.32 -6.86 -8.03
C ARG A 61 0.54 -7.53 -9.12
N TYR A 62 1.53 -8.30 -8.70
CA TYR A 62 2.42 -9.08 -9.55
C TYR A 62 2.87 -10.37 -8.83
N ARG A 63 2.90 -11.49 -9.56
CA ARG A 63 3.23 -12.84 -9.04
C ARG A 63 2.41 -13.21 -7.79
N TYR A 64 3.05 -13.27 -6.63
CA TYR A 64 2.50 -13.72 -5.36
C TYR A 64 1.64 -12.65 -4.67
N VAL A 65 1.65 -11.41 -5.17
CA VAL A 65 0.84 -10.32 -4.62
C VAL A 65 -0.61 -10.46 -5.09
N LYS A 66 -1.53 -10.69 -4.15
CA LYS A 66 -2.97 -10.87 -4.38
C LYS A 66 -3.66 -9.56 -4.77
N ARG A 67 -3.28 -8.47 -4.11
CA ARG A 67 -3.80 -7.11 -4.35
C ARG A 67 -2.74 -6.04 -4.12
N THR A 68 -2.89 -4.94 -4.84
CA THR A 68 -2.09 -3.73 -4.61
C THR A 68 -2.28 -3.25 -3.17
N HIS A 69 -1.18 -2.89 -2.52
CA HIS A 69 -1.17 -2.43 -1.14
C HIS A 69 0.05 -1.54 -0.87
N LEU A 70 0.01 -0.83 0.26
CA LEU A 70 1.15 -0.13 0.82
C LEU A 70 1.86 -1.02 1.84
N PHE A 71 3.18 -0.97 1.88
CA PHE A 71 4.02 -1.82 2.73
C PHE A 71 5.01 -0.99 3.54
N CYS A 72 5.08 -1.23 4.85
CA CYS A 72 6.11 -0.64 5.70
C CYS A 72 7.36 -1.53 5.74
N THR A 73 8.50 -1.02 5.29
CA THR A 73 9.77 -1.76 5.31
C THR A 73 10.37 -1.97 6.70
N CYS A 74 9.88 -1.25 7.72
CA CYS A 74 10.38 -1.37 9.09
C CYS A 74 9.57 -2.35 9.96
N CYS A 75 8.24 -2.32 9.89
CA CYS A 75 7.38 -3.15 10.73
C CYS A 75 6.54 -4.17 9.94
N THR A 76 6.79 -4.29 8.64
CA THR A 76 6.18 -5.25 7.70
C THR A 76 4.65 -5.24 7.61
N ARG A 77 4.00 -4.23 8.20
CA ARG A 77 2.55 -4.02 8.09
C ARG A 77 2.15 -3.58 6.68
N CYS A 78 0.98 -4.04 6.27
CA CYS A 78 0.36 -3.75 4.99
C CYS A 78 -0.85 -2.83 5.17
N TYR A 79 -1.07 -1.91 4.23
CA TYR A 79 -2.19 -0.98 4.28
C TYR A 79 -2.89 -0.83 2.93
N ASP A 80 -4.17 -0.49 3.01
CA ASP A 80 -4.91 0.16 1.93
C ASP A 80 -4.91 1.67 2.14
N ALA A 81 -5.13 2.42 1.07
CA ALA A 81 -5.44 3.85 1.13
C ALA A 81 -6.90 4.04 0.72
N LEU A 82 -7.72 4.57 1.62
CA LEU A 82 -9.14 4.79 1.39
C LEU A 82 -9.43 6.27 1.14
N TYR A 83 -10.26 6.53 0.14
CA TYR A 83 -10.91 7.84 -0.01
C TYR A 83 -11.86 8.10 1.18
N PRO A 84 -12.30 9.36 1.40
CA PRO A 84 -13.23 9.70 2.48
C PRO A 84 -14.58 8.95 2.43
N ASP A 85 -14.98 8.43 1.27
CA ASP A 85 -16.17 7.60 1.08
C ASP A 85 -15.96 6.13 1.46
N GLY A 86 -14.74 5.75 1.86
CA GLY A 86 -14.34 4.39 2.21
C GLY A 86 -13.89 3.53 1.03
N THR A 87 -13.91 4.06 -0.20
CA THR A 87 -13.47 3.32 -1.39
C THR A 87 -11.94 3.20 -1.41
N SER A 88 -11.42 2.02 -1.75
CA SER A 88 -9.98 1.81 -1.91
C SER A 88 -9.45 2.56 -3.13
N ALA A 89 -8.40 3.36 -2.93
CA ALA A 89 -7.65 4.02 -4.00
C ALA A 89 -6.71 3.06 -4.75
N LEU A 90 -6.46 1.86 -4.20
CA LEU A 90 -5.53 0.87 -4.75
C LEU A 90 -6.24 -0.29 -5.46
N ALA A 91 -7.55 -0.42 -5.28
CA ALA A 91 -8.35 -1.42 -5.97
C ALA A 91 -8.41 -1.12 -7.49
N LEU A 92 -8.24 -2.15 -8.30
CA LEU A 92 -8.47 -2.06 -9.75
C LEU A 92 -9.92 -1.62 -9.99
N GLY A 93 -10.10 -0.43 -10.55
CA GLY A 93 -11.42 0.13 -10.80
C GLY A 93 -11.94 1.11 -9.74
N ALA A 94 -11.06 1.71 -8.91
CA ALA A 94 -11.36 2.91 -8.14
C ALA A 94 -11.74 4.08 -9.10
N MET A 95 -12.99 4.05 -9.57
CA MET A 95 -13.72 5.07 -10.33
C MET A 95 -12.95 5.70 -11.51
N SER A 96 -12.82 4.95 -12.61
CA SER A 96 -13.11 5.55 -13.92
C SER A 96 -14.61 5.39 -14.15
N LEU A 97 -15.41 6.19 -13.47
CA LEU A 97 -16.83 6.33 -13.75
C LEU A 97 -17.13 7.81 -14.01
N VAL A 98 -17.19 8.08 -15.33
CA VAL A 98 -17.72 9.25 -16.06
C VAL A 98 -16.89 10.53 -16.00
#